data_AF-A0A519HWG4-F1
#
_entry.id   AF-A0A519HWG4-F1
#
_cell.length_a   1.000
_cell.length_b   1.000
_cell.length_c   1.000
_cell.angle_alpha   90.00
_cell.angle_beta   90.00
_cell.angle_gamma   90.00
#
_symmetry.space_group_name_H-M   'P 1'
#
loop_
_entity.id
_entity.type
_entity.pdbx_description
1 polymer ?
#
loop_
_entity_poly.entity_id
_entity_poly.type
_entity_poly.pdbx_seq_one_letter_code
_entity_poly.pdbx_strand_id
1 'polypeptide(L)'
;MNGRTAGDAESGGRVVFLAASRAEHRDSLFGLTPANVPTFGRRLPLHPTPERFLADILANRHNRTILERWETLALPDGWLVAGCLFQTVWNLRSGHVPAFGIKDYDLFYFDAADTSEAAEREVQARVDDALGDLGVTVEASNQARVHLWYESYFGAPYAPLRHSREGIDRFLVPATCVGVRPGELYAPNGLVPLYDGLLTMNPLTPHRELFLRKARSYQARWPWLKIH
;
A
#
# COMPACT_ATOMS: atom_id res chain seq x y z
N MET A 1 32.32 -32.27 -20.26
CA MET A 1 32.26 -31.30 -19.14
C MET A 1 32.69 -29.95 -19.69
N ASN A 2 31.80 -28.96 -19.64
CA ASN A 2 32.13 -27.54 -19.46
C ASN A 2 30.80 -26.79 -19.34
N GLY A 3 30.49 -26.39 -18.10
CA GLY A 3 29.31 -25.61 -17.76
C GLY A 3 29.43 -24.19 -18.28
N ARG A 4 28.33 -23.68 -18.83
CA ARG A 4 28.09 -22.24 -18.98
C ARG A 4 27.11 -21.84 -17.90
N THR A 5 27.59 -20.96 -17.04
CA THR A 5 26.81 -20.15 -16.11
C THR A 5 25.85 -19.26 -16.91
N ALA A 6 24.54 -19.39 -16.65
CA ALA A 6 23.54 -18.44 -17.13
C ALA A 6 23.59 -17.20 -16.24
N GLY A 7 23.99 -16.09 -16.83
CA GLY A 7 23.97 -14.76 -16.23
C GLY A 7 22.59 -14.11 -16.31
N ASP A 8 22.35 -13.26 -15.33
CA ASP A 8 21.72 -11.94 -15.40
C ASP A 8 20.58 -11.72 -16.41
N ALA A 9 19.37 -11.67 -15.86
CA ALA A 9 18.26 -10.90 -16.40
C ALA A 9 17.56 -10.15 -15.25
N GLU A 10 17.83 -8.84 -15.18
CA GLU A 10 17.15 -7.84 -14.35
C GLU A 10 15.75 -7.48 -14.85
N SER A 11 14.99 -6.81 -13.97
CA SER A 11 13.90 -5.82 -14.19
C SER A 11 12.43 -6.23 -13.93
N GLY A 12 11.73 -5.41 -13.11
CA GLY A 12 10.29 -5.45 -12.79
C GLY A 12 9.91 -6.42 -11.66
N GLY A 13 9.72 -6.01 -10.40
CA GLY A 13 8.62 -5.15 -9.97
C GLY A 13 7.31 -5.94 -9.79
N ARG A 14 7.36 -7.25 -9.45
CA ARG A 14 6.14 -8.06 -9.20
C ARG A 14 5.55 -7.72 -7.84
N VAL A 15 4.79 -6.63 -7.78
CA VAL A 15 4.03 -6.20 -6.60
C VAL A 15 2.55 -6.24 -6.95
N VAL A 16 1.85 -7.18 -6.31
CA VAL A 16 0.52 -6.98 -5.74
C VAL A 16 0.45 -7.90 -4.51
N PHE A 17 -0.25 -7.52 -3.45
CA PHE A 17 -0.41 -8.23 -2.16
C PHE A 17 0.70 -8.14 -1.12
N LEU A 18 1.82 -7.50 -1.41
CA LEU A 18 2.81 -7.18 -0.39
C LEU A 18 3.23 -5.73 -0.49
N ALA A 19 2.61 -4.90 0.34
CA ALA A 19 3.33 -3.81 1.00
C ALA A 19 4.55 -4.32 1.83
N ALA A 20 4.96 -5.60 1.76
CA ALA A 20 6.11 -6.14 2.48
C ALA A 20 6.72 -7.37 1.79
N SER A 21 7.62 -7.20 0.84
CA SER A 21 8.82 -8.07 0.74
C SER A 21 9.67 -7.72 -0.48
N ARG A 22 10.17 -6.48 -0.59
CA ARG A 22 11.30 -6.24 -1.52
C ARG A 22 12.41 -5.31 -1.07
N ALA A 23 12.40 -4.84 0.18
CA ALA A 23 13.51 -4.04 0.71
C ALA A 23 13.69 -4.22 2.23
N GLU A 24 14.11 -5.40 2.65
CA GLU A 24 14.63 -5.65 4.01
C GLU A 24 15.84 -6.60 3.96
N HIS A 25 16.86 -6.22 3.19
CA HIS A 25 18.24 -6.60 3.46
C HIS A 25 19.07 -5.33 3.40
N ARG A 26 19.67 -4.98 4.56
CA ARG A 26 20.43 -3.74 4.88
C ARG A 26 19.56 -2.67 5.52
N ASP A 27 19.47 -2.72 6.85
CA ASP A 27 20.14 -1.73 7.70
C ASP A 27 19.93 -2.10 9.17
N SER A 28 20.99 -2.67 9.74
CA SER A 28 21.23 -2.72 11.18
C SER A 28 22.05 -1.49 11.52
N LEU A 29 21.79 -0.92 12.72
CA LEU A 29 22.50 0.17 13.41
C LEU A 29 21.83 1.54 13.30
N PHE A 30 20.80 1.79 14.12
CA PHE A 30 20.72 3.03 14.89
C PHE A 30 20.03 2.73 16.24
N GLY A 31 20.81 2.80 17.32
CA GLY A 31 20.28 2.76 18.68
C GLY A 31 19.71 4.12 19.03
N LEU A 32 18.47 4.16 19.51
CA LEU A 32 17.88 5.33 20.16
C LEU A 32 17.20 4.87 21.45
N THR A 33 17.64 5.44 22.57
CA THR A 33 17.02 5.32 23.88
C THR A 33 15.79 6.23 23.96
N PRO A 34 14.73 5.86 24.69
CA PRO A 34 13.53 6.70 24.81
C PRO A 34 13.75 7.78 25.88
N ALA A 35 13.67 9.05 25.49
CA ALA A 35 13.54 10.17 26.41
C ALA A 35 12.13 10.78 26.32
N ASN A 36 11.58 11.08 27.50
CA ASN A 36 10.28 11.68 27.80
C ASN A 36 9.67 12.60 26.73
N VAL A 37 8.46 12.28 26.29
CA VAL A 37 7.56 13.20 25.57
C VAL A 37 6.45 13.65 26.53
N PRO A 38 6.25 14.97 26.74
CA PRO A 38 5.19 15.45 27.61
C PRO A 38 3.81 15.28 26.96
N THR A 39 2.85 14.78 27.74
CA THR A 39 1.46 14.59 27.35
C THR A 39 0.75 15.94 27.19
N PHE A 40 0.50 16.35 25.95
CA PHE A 40 -0.42 17.46 25.65
C PHE A 40 -1.88 17.00 25.68
N GLY A 41 -2.73 17.88 26.22
CA GLY A 41 -4.13 17.67 26.57
C GLY A 41 -4.95 16.89 25.55
N ARG A 42 -5.66 15.90 26.06
CA ARG A 42 -6.59 15.01 25.37
C ARG A 42 -7.79 15.80 24.83
N ARG A 43 -7.67 16.36 23.62
CA ARG A 43 -8.84 16.67 22.78
C ARG A 43 -9.45 15.31 22.40
N LEU A 44 -10.71 15.08 22.74
CA LEU A 44 -11.47 13.92 22.25
C LEU A 44 -11.28 13.84 20.72
N PRO A 45 -10.90 12.70 20.14
CA PRO A 45 -10.73 12.63 18.69
C PRO A 45 -12.10 12.88 18.05
N LEU A 46 -12.22 13.95 17.29
CA LEU A 46 -13.29 14.08 16.31
C LEU A 46 -13.27 12.80 15.48
N HIS A 47 -14.39 12.08 15.45
CA HIS A 47 -14.55 10.86 14.67
C HIS A 47 -13.98 11.10 13.25
N PRO A 48 -13.14 10.20 12.72
CA PRO A 48 -12.57 10.40 11.41
C PRO A 48 -13.69 10.45 10.37
N THR A 49 -13.70 11.53 9.58
CA THR A 49 -14.62 11.71 8.45
C THR A 49 -13.87 11.48 7.13
N PRO A 50 -14.58 11.19 6.02
CA PRO A 50 -13.97 11.14 4.70
C PRO A 50 -13.18 12.40 4.35
N GLU A 51 -13.69 13.58 4.67
CA GLU A 51 -13.04 14.87 4.37
C GLU A 51 -11.73 15.01 5.13
N ARG A 52 -11.72 14.59 6.41
CA ARG A 52 -10.49 14.58 7.21
C ARG A 52 -9.46 13.62 6.63
N PHE A 53 -9.88 12.42 6.25
CA PHE A 53 -8.97 11.44 5.65
C PHE A 53 -8.37 11.95 4.35
N LEU A 54 -9.20 12.51 3.47
CA LEU A 54 -8.73 13.13 2.22
C LEU A 54 -7.75 14.28 2.50
N ALA A 55 -8.05 15.15 3.47
CA ALA A 55 -7.15 16.24 3.85
C ALA A 55 -5.80 15.72 4.37
N ASP A 56 -5.80 14.70 5.23
CA ASP A 56 -4.60 14.09 5.78
C ASP A 56 -3.74 13.45 4.68
N ILE A 57 -4.32 12.65 3.79
CA ILE A 57 -3.54 11.99 2.72
C ILE A 57 -3.00 12.98 1.69
N LEU A 58 -3.70 14.11 1.44
CA LEU A 58 -3.26 15.15 0.51
C LEU A 58 -2.16 16.04 1.10
N ALA A 59 -1.88 15.96 2.41
CA ALA A 59 -0.68 16.57 2.98
C ALA A 59 0.60 15.90 2.44
N ASN A 60 0.53 14.64 1.98
CA ASN A 60 1.58 14.02 1.20
C ASN A 60 1.54 14.54 -0.25
N ARG A 61 2.57 15.29 -0.63
CA ARG A 61 2.70 15.89 -1.97
C ARG A 61 2.63 14.85 -3.10
N HIS A 62 3.13 13.64 -2.89
CA HIS A 62 3.12 12.60 -3.92
C HIS A 62 1.71 12.05 -4.13
N ASN A 63 0.96 11.76 -3.06
CA ASN A 63 -0.46 11.40 -3.16
C ASN A 63 -1.26 12.49 -3.90
N ARG A 64 -1.01 13.76 -3.55
CA ARG A 64 -1.65 14.90 -4.21
C ARG A 64 -1.35 14.92 -5.70
N THR A 65 -0.08 14.88 -6.11
CA THR A 65 0.27 14.96 -7.53
C THR A 65 -0.21 13.75 -8.32
N ILE A 66 -0.21 12.55 -7.74
CA ILE A 66 -0.80 11.35 -8.36
C ILE A 66 -2.30 11.56 -8.64
N LEU A 67 -3.04 12.10 -7.66
CA LEU A 67 -4.47 12.38 -7.81
C LEU A 67 -4.76 13.56 -8.75
N GLU A 68 -3.87 14.55 -8.82
CA GLU A 68 -3.98 15.67 -9.78
C GLU A 68 -3.76 15.21 -11.22
N ARG A 69 -2.90 14.21 -11.45
CA ARG A 69 -2.61 13.65 -12.77
C ARG A 69 -3.45 12.41 -13.10
N TRP A 70 -4.52 12.16 -12.36
CA TRP A 70 -5.27 10.91 -12.42
C TRP A 70 -5.76 10.54 -13.83
N GLU A 71 -6.30 11.50 -14.57
CA GLU A 71 -6.83 11.28 -15.92
C GLU A 71 -5.76 10.82 -16.91
N THR A 72 -4.49 11.25 -16.76
CA THR A 72 -3.41 10.84 -17.66
C THR A 72 -2.99 9.39 -17.43
N LEU A 73 -3.31 8.82 -16.26
CA LEU A 73 -3.03 7.42 -15.94
C LEU A 73 -3.97 6.47 -16.70
N ALA A 74 -5.18 6.94 -17.06
CA ALA A 74 -6.19 6.20 -17.83
C ALA A 74 -6.36 4.74 -17.37
N LEU A 75 -6.48 4.55 -16.05
CA LEU A 75 -6.61 3.26 -15.39
C LEU A 75 -8.08 2.81 -15.33
N PRO A 76 -8.47 1.71 -15.99
CA PRO A 76 -9.83 1.17 -15.86
C PRO A 76 -10.05 0.68 -14.42
N ASP A 77 -11.13 1.14 -13.78
CA ASP A 77 -11.39 0.89 -12.35
C ASP A 77 -10.16 1.14 -11.47
N GLY A 78 -9.50 2.29 -11.70
CA GLY A 78 -8.29 2.70 -11.00
C GLY A 78 -8.52 3.13 -9.55
N TRP A 79 -7.55 2.85 -8.68
CA TRP A 79 -7.48 3.29 -7.28
C TRP A 79 -6.02 3.50 -6.83
N LEU A 80 -5.74 4.63 -6.18
CA LEU A 80 -4.53 4.77 -5.35
C LEU A 80 -4.82 4.06 -4.03
N VAL A 81 -3.92 3.17 -3.59
CA VAL A 81 -4.20 2.27 -2.48
C VAL A 81 -3.05 2.15 -1.49
N ALA A 82 -3.32 1.39 -0.43
CA ALA A 82 -2.32 0.78 0.45
C ALA A 82 -1.41 1.79 1.17
N GLY A 83 -0.10 1.55 1.09
CA GLY A 83 0.92 2.07 1.99
C GLY A 83 0.92 3.59 2.08
N CYS A 84 0.80 4.25 0.93
CA CYS A 84 0.91 5.70 0.84
C CYS A 84 -0.23 6.45 1.56
N LEU A 85 -1.39 5.82 1.76
CA LEU A 85 -2.56 6.44 2.36
C LEU A 85 -2.52 6.33 3.88
N PHE A 86 -2.53 5.11 4.42
CA PHE A 86 -2.61 4.92 5.87
C PHE A 86 -1.31 5.30 6.58
N GLN A 87 -0.13 5.12 5.95
CA GLN A 87 1.13 5.55 6.56
C GLN A 87 1.19 7.08 6.62
N THR A 88 0.62 7.81 5.66
CA THR A 88 0.52 9.27 5.75
C THR A 88 -0.28 9.70 6.98
N VAL A 89 -1.43 9.08 7.25
CA VAL A 89 -2.22 9.35 8.46
C VAL A 89 -1.44 9.02 9.73
N TRP A 90 -0.76 7.88 9.77
CA TRP A 90 0.03 7.48 10.94
C TRP A 90 1.26 8.36 11.17
N ASN A 91 1.91 8.82 10.08
CA ASN A 91 2.99 9.79 10.13
C ASN A 91 2.54 11.11 10.74
N LEU A 92 1.44 11.66 10.23
CA LEU A 92 0.85 12.89 10.77
C LEU A 92 0.50 12.74 12.25
N ARG A 93 -0.12 11.61 12.64
CA ARG A 93 -0.46 11.33 14.04
C ARG A 93 0.78 11.24 14.94
N SER A 94 1.90 10.73 14.43
CA SER A 94 3.17 10.65 15.16
C SER A 94 4.03 11.91 15.06
N GLY A 95 3.58 12.97 14.37
CA GLY A 95 4.35 14.20 14.17
C GLY A 95 5.50 14.06 13.17
N HIS A 96 5.50 13.00 12.34
CA HIS A 96 6.43 12.86 11.22
C HIS A 96 5.96 13.63 10.00
N VAL A 97 6.87 13.88 9.06
CA VAL A 97 6.50 14.41 7.74
C VAL A 97 5.59 13.41 7.01
N PRO A 98 4.60 13.87 6.21
CA PRO A 98 3.59 12.99 5.61
C PRO A 98 4.15 11.77 4.86
N ALA A 99 5.24 11.95 4.10
CA ALA A 99 5.85 10.93 3.28
C ALA A 99 6.89 10.04 4.00
N PHE A 100 7.07 10.20 5.32
CA PHE A 100 8.12 9.50 6.07
C PHE A 100 8.02 7.98 5.93
N GLY A 101 9.12 7.35 5.48
CA GLY A 101 9.23 5.89 5.39
C GLY A 101 8.29 5.20 4.39
N ILE A 102 7.60 5.96 3.53
CA ILE A 102 6.79 5.43 2.42
C ILE A 102 7.74 5.07 1.27
N LYS A 103 7.78 3.78 0.91
CA LYS A 103 8.73 3.23 -0.07
C LYS A 103 8.20 3.29 -1.50
N ASP A 104 6.88 3.13 -1.64
CA ASP A 104 6.16 2.88 -2.88
C ASP A 104 4.76 3.52 -2.82
N TYR A 105 4.20 3.76 -4.01
CA TYR A 105 2.84 4.25 -4.23
C TYR A 105 2.13 3.27 -5.17
N ASP A 106 1.17 2.53 -4.63
CA ASP A 106 0.48 1.46 -5.35
C ASP A 106 -0.78 1.99 -6.05
N LEU A 107 -0.91 1.66 -7.34
CA LEU A 107 -2.09 1.90 -8.16
C LEU A 107 -2.73 0.56 -8.53
N PHE A 108 -3.94 0.32 -8.04
CA PHE A 108 -4.75 -0.79 -8.50
C PHE A 108 -5.57 -0.37 -9.70
N TYR A 109 -5.71 -1.25 -10.69
CA TYR A 109 -6.66 -1.11 -11.78
C TYR A 109 -7.21 -2.48 -12.14
N PHE A 110 -8.33 -2.55 -12.85
CA PHE A 110 -8.93 -3.82 -13.23
C PHE A 110 -9.22 -3.83 -14.73
N ASP A 111 -8.53 -4.71 -15.45
CA ASP A 111 -8.80 -5.00 -16.85
C ASP A 111 -8.79 -6.51 -17.09
N ALA A 112 -9.98 -7.07 -17.28
CA ALA A 112 -10.16 -8.49 -17.57
C ALA A 112 -10.14 -8.80 -19.08
N ALA A 113 -10.07 -7.78 -19.95
CA ALA A 113 -9.99 -8.01 -21.40
C ALA A 113 -8.60 -8.50 -21.81
N ASP A 114 -7.55 -8.04 -21.12
CA ASP A 114 -6.19 -8.52 -21.32
C ASP A 114 -5.43 -8.67 -19.98
N THR A 115 -5.25 -9.92 -19.55
CA THR A 115 -4.50 -10.27 -18.33
C THR A 115 -3.05 -10.68 -18.62
N SER A 116 -2.51 -10.35 -19.80
CA SER A 116 -1.14 -10.70 -20.21
C SER A 116 -0.09 -9.81 -19.56
N GLU A 117 1.11 -10.33 -19.27
CA GLU A 117 2.19 -9.50 -18.66
C GLU A 117 2.58 -8.31 -19.55
N ALA A 118 2.40 -8.43 -20.87
CA ALA A 118 2.64 -7.35 -21.81
C ALA A 118 1.70 -6.16 -21.58
N ALA A 119 0.39 -6.41 -21.48
CA ALA A 119 -0.59 -5.36 -21.21
C ALA A 119 -0.33 -4.63 -19.89
N GLU A 120 0.06 -5.34 -18.82
CA GLU A 120 0.40 -4.70 -17.55
C GLU A 120 1.67 -3.84 -17.64
N ARG A 121 2.68 -4.28 -18.41
CA ARG A 121 3.87 -3.46 -18.69
C ARG A 121 3.54 -2.19 -19.48
N GLU A 122 2.61 -2.25 -20.43
CA GLU A 122 2.15 -1.07 -21.17
C GLU A 122 1.47 -0.06 -20.24
N VAL A 123 0.63 -0.53 -19.30
CA VAL A 123 0.04 0.33 -18.27
C VAL A 123 1.10 0.92 -17.35
N GLN A 124 2.09 0.12 -16.91
CA GLN A 124 3.20 0.62 -16.10
C GLN A 124 4.01 1.70 -16.84
N ALA A 125 4.33 1.50 -18.12
CA ALA A 125 5.06 2.50 -18.91
C ALA A 125 4.31 3.84 -19.00
N ARG A 126 2.98 3.81 -19.17
CA ARG A 126 2.15 5.02 -19.13
C ARG A 126 2.14 5.70 -17.75
N VAL A 127 2.17 4.91 -16.67
CA VAL A 127 2.28 5.43 -15.30
C VAL A 127 3.65 6.07 -15.07
N ASP A 128 4.72 5.44 -15.55
CA ASP A 128 6.09 5.97 -15.48
C ASP A 128 6.23 7.27 -16.27
N ASP A 129 5.66 7.35 -17.47
CA ASP A 129 5.64 8.59 -18.27
C ASP A 129 4.90 9.73 -17.56
N ALA A 130 3.81 9.41 -16.86
CA ALA A 130 2.97 10.41 -16.19
C ALA A 130 3.50 10.86 -14.82
N LEU A 131 4.28 10.02 -14.12
CA LEU A 131 4.65 10.21 -12.70
C LEU A 131 6.15 10.04 -12.42
N GLY A 132 6.97 9.68 -13.39
CA GLY A 132 8.39 9.38 -13.21
C GLY A 132 9.22 10.59 -12.71
N ASP A 133 8.76 11.82 -12.98
CA ASP A 133 9.37 13.05 -12.46
C ASP A 133 9.22 13.22 -10.94
N LEU A 134 8.35 12.45 -10.28
CA LEU A 134 8.14 12.54 -8.83
C LEU A 134 9.33 11.97 -8.01
N GLY A 135 10.21 11.19 -8.63
CA GLY A 135 11.36 10.58 -7.96
C GLY A 135 10.97 9.56 -6.87
N VAL A 136 9.78 8.97 -6.96
CA VAL A 136 9.28 7.90 -6.08
C VAL A 136 8.86 6.70 -6.92
N THR A 137 8.92 5.51 -6.32
CA THR A 137 8.42 4.30 -6.97
C THR A 137 6.90 4.33 -7.00
N VAL A 138 6.32 4.19 -8.19
CA VAL A 138 4.88 4.03 -8.42
C VAL A 138 4.66 2.72 -9.15
N GLU A 139 3.80 1.85 -8.65
CA GLU A 139 3.57 0.52 -9.23
C GLU A 139 2.09 0.35 -9.59
N ALA A 140 1.83 -0.01 -10.84
CA ALA A 140 0.51 -0.25 -11.38
C ALA A 140 0.23 -1.75 -11.49
N SER A 141 -0.88 -2.17 -10.90
CA SER A 141 -1.19 -3.58 -10.68
C SER A 141 -2.58 -3.93 -11.21
N ASN A 142 -2.65 -4.79 -12.23
CA ASN A 142 -3.91 -5.29 -12.74
C ASN A 142 -4.50 -6.30 -11.74
N GLN A 143 -5.63 -5.95 -11.13
CA GLN A 143 -6.31 -6.82 -10.17
C GLN A 143 -6.93 -8.05 -10.86
N ALA A 144 -7.23 -7.98 -12.16
CA ALA A 144 -7.79 -9.11 -12.91
C ALA A 144 -6.82 -10.28 -13.05
N ARG A 145 -5.50 -10.05 -13.04
CA ARG A 145 -4.49 -11.09 -13.26
C ARG A 145 -3.93 -11.73 -11.99
N VAL A 146 -4.26 -11.20 -10.81
CA VAL A 146 -3.60 -11.56 -9.55
C VAL A 146 -3.60 -13.08 -9.31
N HIS A 147 -4.75 -13.70 -9.55
CA HIS A 147 -4.96 -15.13 -9.39
C HIS A 147 -4.00 -16.00 -10.24
N LEU A 148 -3.43 -15.47 -11.31
CA LEU A 148 -2.53 -16.20 -12.22
C LEU A 148 -1.14 -16.44 -11.64
N TRP A 149 -0.70 -15.62 -10.69
CA TRP A 149 0.66 -15.69 -10.13
C TRP A 149 0.67 -15.77 -8.60
N TYR A 150 -0.44 -15.47 -7.92
CA TYR A 150 -0.50 -15.44 -6.45
C TYR A 150 -0.14 -16.79 -5.83
N GLU A 151 -0.71 -17.90 -6.32
CA GLU A 151 -0.46 -19.23 -5.75
C GLU A 151 0.99 -19.65 -5.89
N SER A 152 1.61 -19.41 -7.05
CA SER A 152 3.03 -19.72 -7.26
C SER A 152 3.96 -18.93 -6.34
N TYR A 153 3.52 -17.75 -5.88
CA TYR A 153 4.31 -16.89 -5.00
C TYR A 153 4.06 -17.16 -3.51
N PHE A 154 2.79 -17.33 -3.11
CA PHE A 154 2.37 -17.43 -1.70
C PHE A 154 2.02 -18.85 -1.25
N GLY A 155 1.94 -19.82 -2.17
CA GLY A 155 1.58 -21.20 -1.86
C GLY A 155 0.12 -21.39 -1.45
N ALA A 156 -0.76 -20.43 -1.75
CA ALA A 156 -2.19 -20.49 -1.46
C ALA A 156 -3.02 -20.02 -2.66
N PRO A 157 -4.16 -20.65 -2.96
CA PRO A 157 -5.00 -20.26 -4.08
C PRO A 157 -5.60 -18.86 -3.86
N TYR A 158 -5.81 -18.16 -4.95
CA TYR A 158 -6.42 -16.83 -4.95
C TYR A 158 -7.53 -16.78 -5.99
N ALA A 159 -8.77 -16.55 -5.55
CA ALA A 159 -9.90 -16.52 -6.47
C ALA A 159 -9.79 -15.31 -7.43
N PRO A 160 -10.18 -15.46 -8.71
CA PRO A 160 -10.26 -14.34 -9.63
C PRO A 160 -11.10 -13.20 -9.07
N LEU A 161 -10.63 -11.96 -9.29
CA LEU A 161 -11.31 -10.75 -8.86
C LEU A 161 -12.33 -10.29 -9.90
N ARG A 162 -13.33 -9.53 -9.46
CA ARG A 162 -14.33 -8.91 -10.35
C ARG A 162 -14.14 -7.42 -10.56
N HIS A 163 -13.40 -6.76 -9.66
CA HIS A 163 -13.07 -5.34 -9.69
C HIS A 163 -11.94 -5.04 -8.69
N SER A 164 -11.30 -3.89 -8.81
CA SER A 164 -10.15 -3.48 -7.99
C SER A 164 -10.44 -3.45 -6.49
N ARG A 165 -11.66 -3.06 -6.10
CA ARG A 165 -12.07 -3.00 -4.69
C ARG A 165 -11.97 -4.36 -3.99
N GLU A 166 -12.17 -5.48 -4.68
CA GLU A 166 -12.00 -6.81 -4.06
C GLU A 166 -10.51 -7.11 -3.74
N GLY A 167 -9.58 -6.47 -4.45
CA GLY A 167 -8.16 -6.49 -4.11
C GLY A 167 -7.88 -5.69 -2.84
N ILE A 168 -8.48 -4.51 -2.72
CA ILE A 168 -8.40 -3.65 -1.52
C ILE A 168 -8.96 -4.39 -0.30
N ASP A 169 -10.10 -5.08 -0.45
CA ASP A 169 -10.75 -5.85 0.60
C ASP A 169 -9.86 -6.96 1.18
N ARG A 170 -8.86 -7.42 0.42
CA ARG A 170 -7.98 -8.54 0.77
C ARG A 170 -6.61 -8.10 1.33
N PHE A 171 -6.40 -6.83 1.65
CA PHE A 171 -5.20 -6.44 2.40
C PHE A 171 -5.14 -7.14 3.78
N LEU A 172 -3.94 -7.46 4.24
CA LEU A 172 -3.72 -8.27 5.45
C LEU A 172 -4.35 -7.68 6.73
N VAL A 173 -4.53 -6.36 6.77
CA VAL A 173 -5.08 -5.62 7.92
C VAL A 173 -6.33 -4.85 7.48
N PRO A 174 -7.52 -5.10 8.05
CA PRO A 174 -8.75 -4.41 7.68
C PRO A 174 -8.67 -2.88 7.78
N ALA A 175 -7.99 -2.37 8.82
CA ALA A 175 -7.76 -0.94 9.03
C ALA A 175 -6.93 -0.28 7.92
N THR A 176 -6.21 -1.06 7.09
CA THR A 176 -5.45 -0.54 5.95
C THR A 176 -6.17 -0.73 4.61
N CYS A 177 -7.35 -1.36 4.61
CA CYS A 177 -8.20 -1.53 3.41
C CYS A 177 -8.83 -0.19 3.05
N VAL A 178 -8.03 0.68 2.45
CA VAL A 178 -8.45 1.99 1.96
C VAL A 178 -7.91 2.20 0.55
N GLY A 179 -8.74 2.84 -0.28
CA GLY A 179 -8.35 3.30 -1.60
C GLY A 179 -9.04 4.61 -1.94
N VAL A 180 -8.38 5.43 -2.75
CA VAL A 180 -8.93 6.71 -3.21
C VAL A 180 -8.73 6.89 -4.70
N ARG A 181 -9.63 7.66 -5.28
CA ARG A 181 -9.51 8.26 -6.61
C ARG A 181 -10.19 9.64 -6.58
N PRO A 182 -10.07 10.49 -7.61
CA PRO A 182 -10.73 11.78 -7.62
C PRO A 182 -12.22 11.67 -7.27
N GLY A 183 -12.64 12.39 -6.22
CA GLY A 183 -14.03 12.44 -5.76
C GLY A 183 -14.54 11.21 -5.01
N GLU A 184 -13.74 10.17 -4.78
CA GLU A 184 -14.21 8.92 -4.17
C GLU A 184 -13.20 8.29 -3.20
N LEU A 185 -13.75 7.82 -2.06
CA LEU A 185 -13.05 7.06 -1.04
C LEU A 185 -13.72 5.70 -0.89
N TYR A 186 -12.91 4.64 -0.95
CA TYR A 186 -13.31 3.30 -0.59
C TYR A 186 -12.65 2.90 0.74
N ALA A 187 -13.47 2.70 1.78
CA ALA A 187 -13.03 2.31 3.13
C ALA A 187 -14.03 1.31 3.75
N PRO A 188 -14.07 0.05 3.28
CA PRO A 188 -15.09 -0.95 3.64
C PRO A 188 -15.16 -1.26 5.14
N ASN A 189 -14.05 -1.08 5.87
CA ASN A 189 -13.96 -1.30 7.32
C ASN A 189 -14.14 -0.01 8.14
N GLY A 190 -14.53 1.09 7.49
CA GLY A 190 -14.54 2.43 8.07
C GLY A 190 -13.14 2.98 8.36
N LEU A 191 -13.08 4.23 8.77
CA LEU A 191 -11.80 4.91 9.05
C LEU A 191 -11.39 4.84 10.54
N VAL A 192 -12.32 4.54 11.45
CA VAL A 192 -12.05 4.51 12.90
C VAL A 192 -10.88 3.58 13.25
N PRO A 193 -10.82 2.31 12.78
CA PRO A 193 -9.71 1.42 13.10
C PRO A 193 -8.35 1.95 12.62
N LEU A 194 -8.31 2.60 11.45
CA LEU A 194 -7.10 3.21 10.89
C LEU A 194 -6.57 4.32 11.80
N TYR A 195 -7.46 5.22 12.22
CA TYR A 195 -7.10 6.36 13.07
C TYR A 195 -6.81 5.95 14.51
N ASP A 196 -7.46 4.92 15.03
CA ASP A 196 -7.20 4.39 16.38
C ASP A 196 -5.96 3.49 16.44
N GLY A 197 -5.49 3.00 15.28
CA GLY A 197 -4.29 2.16 15.16
C GLY A 197 -4.54 0.72 15.50
N LEU A 198 -5.75 0.24 15.21
CA LEU A 198 -6.17 -1.12 15.48
C LEU A 198 -5.73 -2.03 14.34
N LEU A 199 -4.78 -2.93 14.61
CA LEU A 199 -4.30 -3.92 13.66
C LEU A 199 -4.90 -5.28 14.02
N THR A 200 -5.86 -5.73 13.23
CA THR A 200 -6.49 -7.06 13.32
C THR A 200 -6.22 -7.89 12.08
N MET A 201 -6.37 -9.21 12.17
CA MET A 201 -6.26 -10.10 11.02
C MET A 201 -7.50 -9.95 10.12
N ASN A 202 -7.28 -9.85 8.81
CA ASN A 202 -8.37 -9.86 7.84
C ASN A 202 -8.94 -11.28 7.64
N PRO A 203 -10.24 -11.53 7.87
CA PRO A 203 -10.84 -12.85 7.63
C PRO A 203 -10.83 -13.28 6.15
N LEU A 204 -10.74 -12.35 5.20
CA LEU A 204 -10.63 -12.66 3.77
C LEU A 204 -9.22 -13.11 3.36
N THR A 205 -8.23 -12.86 4.22
CA THR A 205 -6.81 -13.18 3.97
C THR A 205 -6.21 -13.82 5.23
N PRO A 206 -6.60 -15.05 5.57
CA PRO A 206 -6.29 -15.68 6.87
C PRO A 206 -4.84 -16.19 7.00
N HIS A 207 -3.86 -15.42 6.52
CA HIS A 207 -2.44 -15.71 6.62
C HIS A 207 -1.86 -15.16 7.93
N ARG A 208 -2.10 -15.86 9.05
CA ARG A 208 -1.75 -15.40 10.41
C ARG A 208 -0.30 -14.95 10.56
N GLU A 209 0.65 -15.72 10.04
CA GLU A 209 2.08 -15.39 10.16
C GLU A 209 2.46 -14.13 9.37
N LEU A 210 1.89 -13.97 8.16
CA LEU A 210 2.08 -12.77 7.33
C LEU A 210 1.51 -11.54 8.03
N PHE A 211 0.29 -11.66 8.58
CA PHE A 211 -0.33 -10.61 9.38
C PHE A 211 0.55 -10.21 10.56
N LEU A 212 0.99 -11.16 11.40
CA LEU A 212 1.78 -10.87 12.59
C LEU A 212 3.11 -10.19 12.24
N ARG A 213 3.82 -10.67 11.21
CA ARG A 213 5.07 -10.07 10.75
C ARG A 213 4.83 -8.62 10.29
N LYS A 214 3.77 -8.41 9.50
CA LYS A 214 3.44 -7.10 8.96
C LYS A 214 3.01 -6.11 10.05
N ALA A 215 2.14 -6.54 10.95
CA ALA A 215 1.64 -5.74 12.06
C ALA A 215 2.78 -5.32 13.01
N ARG A 216 3.72 -6.23 13.29
CA ARG A 216 4.94 -5.91 14.07
C ARG A 216 5.85 -4.91 13.35
N SER A 217 6.03 -5.03 12.04
CA SER A 217 6.78 -4.05 11.23
C SER A 217 6.13 -2.66 11.25
N TYR A 218 4.79 -2.58 11.27
CA TYR A 218 4.08 -1.32 11.48
C TYR A 218 4.31 -0.79 12.91
N GLN A 219 4.09 -1.61 13.93
CA GLN A 219 4.23 -1.20 15.32
C GLN A 219 5.66 -0.74 15.66
N ALA A 220 6.70 -1.33 15.04
CA ALA A 220 8.07 -0.88 15.20
C ALA A 220 8.30 0.56 14.71
N ARG A 221 7.57 0.99 13.68
CA ARG A 221 7.63 2.35 13.11
C ARG A 221 6.69 3.33 13.81
N TRP A 222 5.52 2.84 14.23
CA TRP A 222 4.52 3.61 14.98
C TRP A 222 4.16 2.88 16.28
N PRO A 223 4.89 3.12 17.38
CA PRO A 223 4.73 2.38 18.65
C PRO A 223 3.35 2.44 19.30
N TRP A 224 2.49 3.38 18.88
CA TRP A 224 1.12 3.53 19.39
C TRP A 224 0.12 2.56 18.74
N LEU A 225 0.49 1.88 17.65
CA LEU A 225 -0.35 0.87 17.01
C LEU A 225 -0.53 -0.35 17.92
N LYS A 226 -1.73 -0.95 17.87
CA LYS A 226 -2.13 -2.08 18.72
C LYS A 226 -2.46 -3.29 17.86
N ILE A 227 -1.81 -4.41 18.14
CA ILE A 227 -2.04 -5.69 17.47
C ILE A 227 -3.07 -6.48 18.30
N HIS A 228 -4.13 -6.95 17.64
CA HIS A 228 -5.22 -7.74 18.24
C HIS A 228 -5.39 -9.09 17.52
#